data_AF-A0A349YE72-F1
#
_entry.id   AF-A0A349YE72-F1
#
_cell.length_a   1.000
_cell.length_b   1.000
_cell.length_c   1.000
_cell.angle_alpha   90.00
_cell.angle_beta   90.00
_cell.angle_gamma   90.00
#
_symmetry.space_group_name_H-M   'P 1'
#
loop_
_entity.id
_entity.type
_entity.pdbx_description
1 polymer ?
#
loop_
_entity_poly.entity_id
_entity_poly.type
_entity_poly.pdbx_seq_one_letter_code
_entity_poly.pdbx_strand_id
1 'polypeptide(L)'
;GNTFAECFENGAVNIAGKFPLYNEKLKRVITFEMALNSCLEQNGEMPMNYIDPETMGALSAYARSLSDGMLMQIEVASASAMNKYELGKTLYFRRIGQYNLACASCHLTNGGRYFRDELLSPTIGQAVHFPVFRGGERLYTLQMRYQRCMEAVGAVPFESGSEALNNLEYFHSYLSNGLPLQSSVYRR
;
A
#
# COMPACT_ATOMS: atom_id res chain seq x y z
N GLY A 1 -14.28 -21.26 15.45
CA GLY A 1 -13.76 -20.63 14.23
C GLY A 1 -13.25 -19.30 14.66
N ASN A 2 -11.94 -19.08 14.53
CA ASN A 2 -11.33 -17.83 14.96
C ASN A 2 -11.72 -16.70 14.01
N THR A 3 -11.75 -15.47 14.48
CA THR A 3 -12.12 -14.30 13.66
C THR A 3 -10.92 -13.41 13.40
N PHE A 4 -10.99 -12.54 12.38
CA PHE A 4 -9.96 -11.52 12.16
C PHE A 4 -9.74 -10.63 13.40
N ALA A 5 -10.78 -10.36 14.19
CA ALA A 5 -10.65 -9.56 15.41
C ALA A 5 -9.73 -10.20 16.46
N GLU A 6 -9.55 -11.53 16.42
CA GLU A 6 -8.67 -12.24 17.36
C GLU A 6 -7.20 -12.25 16.90
N CYS A 7 -6.94 -12.00 15.62
CA CYS A 7 -5.58 -11.94 15.05
C CYS A 7 -4.88 -10.60 15.30
N PHE A 8 -5.64 -9.54 15.56
CA PHE A 8 -5.14 -8.18 15.64
C PHE A 8 -5.41 -7.59 17.03
N GLU A 9 -4.48 -6.78 17.52
CA GLU A 9 -4.68 -5.99 18.72
C GLU A 9 -5.96 -5.14 18.60
N ASN A 10 -6.70 -5.00 19.70
CA ASN A 10 -7.95 -4.23 19.77
C ASN A 10 -8.99 -4.59 18.69
N GLY A 11 -9.01 -5.84 18.21
CA GLY A 11 -9.99 -6.24 17.20
C GLY A 11 -9.77 -5.59 15.82
N ALA A 12 -8.52 -5.22 15.50
CA ALA A 12 -8.14 -4.46 14.30
C ALA A 12 -8.62 -3.00 14.25
N VAL A 13 -9.16 -2.47 15.34
CA VAL A 13 -9.55 -1.05 15.43
C VAL A 13 -8.31 -0.18 15.65
N ASN A 14 -8.17 0.89 14.84
CA ASN A 14 -7.06 1.85 14.92
C ASN A 14 -5.66 1.20 14.87
N ILE A 15 -5.45 0.27 13.93
CA ILE A 15 -4.14 -0.34 13.69
C ILE A 15 -3.57 -0.05 12.30
N ALA A 16 -4.41 0.24 11.30
CA ALA A 16 -3.97 0.27 9.90
C ALA A 16 -2.96 1.40 9.63
N GLY A 17 -3.01 2.50 10.40
CA GLY A 17 -2.06 3.61 10.30
C GLY A 17 -0.62 3.25 10.66
N LYS A 18 -0.39 2.09 11.31
CA LYS A 18 0.96 1.56 11.62
C LYS A 18 1.54 0.70 10.50
N PHE A 19 0.75 0.36 9.48
CA PHE A 19 1.19 -0.48 8.37
C PHE A 19 1.50 0.36 7.12
N PRO A 20 2.53 -0.01 6.33
CA PRO A 20 3.43 -1.16 6.54
C PRO A 20 4.41 -0.97 7.71
N LEU A 21 4.77 -2.06 8.38
CA LEU A 21 5.75 -2.06 9.48
C LEU A 21 6.96 -2.93 9.13
N TYR A 22 8.12 -2.57 9.66
CA TYR A 22 9.31 -3.43 9.57
C TYR A 22 9.32 -4.44 10.71
N ASN A 23 9.39 -5.74 10.39
CA ASN A 23 9.49 -6.81 11.37
C ASN A 23 10.96 -7.21 11.58
N GLU A 24 11.52 -6.92 12.75
CA GLU A 24 12.93 -7.21 13.07
C GLU A 24 13.26 -8.71 13.03
N LYS A 25 12.35 -9.58 13.49
CA LYS A 25 12.58 -11.03 13.52
C LYS A 25 12.64 -11.62 12.11
N LEU A 26 11.72 -11.19 11.24
CA LEU A 26 11.62 -11.64 9.85
C LEU A 26 12.53 -10.87 8.89
N LYS A 27 13.13 -9.77 9.36
CA LYS A 27 13.99 -8.86 8.59
C LYS A 27 13.36 -8.34 7.30
N ARG A 28 12.04 -8.11 7.32
CA ARG A 28 11.26 -7.66 6.15
C ARG A 28 10.14 -6.73 6.55
N VAL A 29 9.69 -5.92 5.60
CA VAL A 29 8.46 -5.13 5.72
C VAL A 29 7.26 -6.07 5.61
N ILE A 30 6.28 -5.87 6.49
CA ILE A 30 4.97 -6.52 6.49
C ILE A 30 3.92 -5.45 6.16
N THR A 31 3.20 -5.64 5.06
CA THR A 31 2.07 -4.78 4.69
C THR A 31 0.79 -5.21 5.39
N PHE A 32 -0.26 -4.39 5.30
CA PHE A 32 -1.54 -4.72 5.93
C PHE A 32 -2.18 -5.97 5.31
N GLU A 33 -2.11 -6.08 3.99
CA GLU A 33 -2.60 -7.22 3.22
C GLU A 33 -1.84 -8.51 3.57
N MET A 34 -0.53 -8.42 3.84
CA MET A 34 0.26 -9.57 4.33
C MET A 34 -0.19 -9.99 5.74
N ALA A 35 -0.51 -9.03 6.61
CA ALA A 35 -1.00 -9.33 7.94
C ALA A 35 -2.38 -10.01 7.91
N LEU A 36 -3.26 -9.57 7.01
CA LEU A 36 -4.56 -10.21 6.76
C LEU A 36 -4.38 -11.66 6.29
N ASN A 37 -3.52 -11.91 5.30
CA ASN A 37 -3.22 -13.26 4.84
C ASN A 37 -2.56 -14.12 5.93
N SER A 38 -1.68 -13.56 6.75
CA SER A 38 -1.09 -14.30 7.86
C SER A 38 -2.12 -14.73 8.91
N CYS A 39 -3.16 -13.93 9.14
CA CYS A 39 -4.28 -14.32 10.01
C CYS A 39 -5.08 -15.48 9.42
N LEU A 40 -5.39 -15.44 8.12
CA LEU A 40 -6.06 -16.55 7.41
C LEU A 40 -5.28 -17.85 7.57
N GLU A 41 -3.97 -17.81 7.29
CA GLU A 41 -3.10 -18.99 7.39
C GLU A 41 -3.04 -19.54 8.83
N GLN A 42 -2.96 -18.68 9.84
CA GLN A 42 -2.97 -19.09 11.26
C GLN A 42 -4.30 -19.76 11.67
N ASN A 43 -5.40 -19.40 11.00
CA ASN A 43 -6.71 -20.01 11.20
C ASN A 43 -6.93 -21.27 10.34
N GLY A 44 -5.92 -21.68 9.55
CA GLY A 44 -6.01 -22.83 8.64
C GLY A 44 -6.81 -22.53 7.36
N GLU A 45 -7.03 -21.26 7.05
CA GLU A 45 -7.71 -20.80 5.84
C GLU A 45 -6.70 -20.51 4.71
N MET A 46 -7.15 -20.55 3.46
CA MET A 46 -6.29 -20.25 2.32
C MET A 46 -6.01 -18.75 2.22
N PRO A 47 -4.75 -18.34 1.98
CA PRO A 47 -4.44 -16.93 1.76
C PRO A 47 -5.14 -16.41 0.50
N MET A 48 -5.64 -15.18 0.55
CA MET A 48 -6.24 -14.50 -0.58
C MET A 48 -5.17 -14.01 -1.55
N ASN A 49 -5.50 -13.96 -2.84
CA ASN A 49 -4.62 -13.41 -3.84
C ASN A 49 -4.48 -11.88 -3.65
N TYR A 50 -3.25 -11.38 -3.52
CA TYR A 50 -2.97 -9.96 -3.34
C TYR A 50 -3.49 -9.06 -4.45
N ILE A 51 -3.68 -9.60 -5.67
CA ILE A 51 -4.12 -8.84 -6.86
C ILE A 51 -5.60 -9.06 -7.20
N ASP A 52 -6.37 -9.67 -6.30
CA ASP A 52 -7.81 -9.82 -6.47
C ASP A 52 -8.59 -8.67 -5.80
N PRO A 53 -9.23 -7.78 -6.59
CA PRO A 53 -9.99 -6.65 -6.05
C PRO A 53 -11.32 -7.06 -5.40
N GLU A 54 -11.87 -8.23 -5.75
CA GLU A 54 -13.16 -8.71 -5.19
C GLU A 54 -12.97 -9.32 -3.80
N THR A 55 -11.82 -9.95 -3.55
CA THR A 55 -11.50 -10.58 -2.26
C THR A 55 -10.57 -9.69 -1.42
N MET A 56 -9.27 -9.66 -1.73
CA MET A 56 -8.29 -8.87 -0.99
C MET A 56 -8.63 -7.37 -0.99
N GLY A 57 -9.12 -6.85 -2.12
CA GLY A 57 -9.59 -5.47 -2.21
C GLY A 57 -10.72 -5.14 -1.24
N ALA A 58 -11.77 -5.97 -1.23
CA ALA A 58 -12.92 -5.81 -0.34
C ALA A 58 -12.56 -6.00 1.14
N LEU A 59 -11.78 -7.03 1.47
CA LEU A 59 -11.34 -7.29 2.84
C LEU A 59 -10.47 -6.14 3.36
N SER A 60 -9.50 -5.69 2.56
CA SER A 60 -8.61 -4.58 2.94
C SER A 60 -9.37 -3.28 3.13
N ALA A 61 -10.39 -3.01 2.29
CA ALA A 61 -11.24 -1.85 2.42
C ALA A 61 -11.98 -1.84 3.76
N TYR A 62 -12.65 -2.95 4.09
CA TYR A 62 -13.35 -3.07 5.37
C TYR A 62 -12.38 -2.96 6.55
N ALA A 63 -11.29 -3.73 6.54
CA ALA A 63 -10.35 -3.77 7.65
C ALA A 63 -9.64 -2.42 7.87
N ARG A 64 -9.33 -1.67 6.80
CA ARG A 64 -8.78 -0.31 6.94
C ARG A 64 -9.81 0.71 7.41
N SER A 65 -11.10 0.55 7.06
CA SER A 65 -12.17 1.45 7.53
C SER A 65 -12.30 1.49 9.06
N LEU A 66 -11.90 0.41 9.75
CA LEU A 66 -11.81 0.35 11.21
C LEU A 66 -10.72 1.28 11.80
N SER A 67 -9.92 1.92 10.96
CA SER A 67 -8.89 2.88 11.31
C SER A 67 -9.07 4.22 10.59
N ASP A 68 -10.24 4.49 10.00
CA ASP A 68 -10.51 5.80 9.39
C ASP A 68 -10.43 6.91 10.46
N GLY A 69 -9.76 8.02 10.12
CA GLY A 69 -9.45 9.11 11.05
C GLY A 69 -8.18 8.90 11.89
N MET A 70 -7.65 7.68 11.99
CA MET A 70 -6.33 7.43 12.58
C MET A 70 -5.25 8.13 11.77
N LEU A 71 -4.18 8.63 12.40
CA LEU A 71 -3.04 9.17 11.68
C LEU A 71 -2.15 8.05 11.13
N MET A 72 -1.63 8.25 9.92
CA MET A 72 -0.54 7.42 9.42
C MET A 72 0.73 7.68 10.24
N GLN A 73 1.38 6.62 10.70
CA GLN A 73 2.48 6.69 11.66
C GLN A 73 3.49 5.55 11.44
N ILE A 74 4.07 5.53 10.24
CA ILE A 74 5.09 4.57 9.85
C ILE A 74 6.41 4.88 10.56
N GLU A 75 6.95 3.89 11.27
CA GLU A 75 8.20 4.02 12.03
C GLU A 75 9.38 3.40 11.27
N VAL A 76 10.50 4.13 11.20
CA VAL A 76 11.79 3.68 10.63
C VAL A 76 12.86 3.79 11.73
N ALA A 77 12.86 2.83 12.65
CA ALA A 77 13.58 2.96 13.92
C ALA A 77 14.99 2.33 13.95
N SER A 78 15.32 1.41 13.03
CA SER A 78 16.59 0.68 13.02
C SER A 78 17.36 0.85 11.71
N ALA A 79 18.66 0.55 11.73
CA ALA A 79 19.48 0.55 10.52
C ALA A 79 18.94 -0.43 9.45
N SER A 80 18.39 -1.56 9.88
CA SER A 80 17.78 -2.54 8.98
C SER A 80 16.46 -2.03 8.39
N ALA A 81 15.62 -1.37 9.20
CA ALA A 81 14.41 -0.70 8.72
C ALA A 81 14.75 0.43 7.73
N MET A 82 15.76 1.24 8.05
CA MET A 82 16.26 2.30 7.19
C MET A 82 16.76 1.78 5.84
N ASN A 83 17.42 0.62 5.83
CA ASN A 83 17.81 -0.03 4.58
C ASN A 83 16.59 -0.37 3.71
N LYS A 84 15.53 -0.96 4.28
CA LYS A 84 14.29 -1.25 3.54
C LYS A 84 13.60 0.03 3.04
N TYR A 85 13.58 1.07 3.86
CA TYR A 85 13.08 2.40 3.48
C TYR A 85 13.86 2.97 2.27
N GLU A 86 15.19 2.97 2.30
CA GLU A 86 16.02 3.48 1.21
C GLU A 86 15.91 2.64 -0.07
N LEU A 87 15.68 1.32 0.02
CA LEU A 87 15.36 0.48 -1.13
C LEU A 87 14.02 0.88 -1.77
N GLY A 88 12.99 1.12 -0.95
CA GLY A 88 11.69 1.62 -1.41
C GLY A 88 11.78 2.98 -2.07
N LYS A 89 12.50 3.91 -1.44
CA LYS A 89 12.83 5.23 -1.98
C LYS A 89 13.55 5.12 -3.32
N THR A 90 14.59 4.29 -3.39
CA THR A 90 15.33 4.06 -4.63
C THR A 90 14.40 3.62 -5.75
N LEU A 91 13.48 2.69 -5.49
CA LEU A 91 12.51 2.25 -6.48
C LEU A 91 11.54 3.38 -6.90
N TYR A 92 11.08 4.21 -5.95
CA TYR A 92 10.20 5.35 -6.23
C TYR A 92 10.82 6.38 -7.21
N PHE A 93 12.14 6.59 -7.11
CA PHE A 93 12.89 7.52 -7.96
C PHE A 93 13.52 6.86 -9.19
N ARG A 94 13.48 5.53 -9.29
CA ARG A 94 14.06 4.79 -10.41
C ARG A 94 13.17 4.92 -11.65
N ARG A 95 13.78 5.28 -12.77
CA ARG A 95 13.13 5.21 -14.08
C ARG A 95 13.08 3.76 -14.56
N ILE A 96 11.90 3.34 -15.02
CA ILE A 96 11.62 1.97 -15.45
C ILE A 96 10.79 1.96 -16.75
N GLY A 97 10.73 0.80 -17.38
CA GLY A 97 9.88 0.54 -18.55
C GLY A 97 10.36 1.24 -19.82
N GLN A 98 9.63 0.99 -20.90
CA GLN A 98 9.94 1.55 -22.23
C GLN A 98 9.90 3.08 -22.26
N TYR A 99 9.05 3.71 -21.44
CA TYR A 99 8.93 5.17 -21.40
C TYR A 99 9.97 5.84 -20.48
N ASN A 100 10.80 5.06 -19.77
CA ASN A 100 11.88 5.57 -18.93
C ASN A 100 11.41 6.63 -17.90
N LEU A 101 10.30 6.32 -17.22
CA LEU A 101 9.67 7.18 -16.21
C LEU A 101 9.76 6.57 -14.82
N ALA A 102 9.81 7.42 -13.79
CA ALA A 102 9.76 7.04 -12.37
C ALA A 102 8.43 7.47 -11.74
N CYS A 103 8.07 6.93 -10.57
CA CYS A 103 6.90 7.40 -9.80
C CYS A 103 7.00 8.91 -9.54
N ALA A 104 8.21 9.37 -9.16
CA ALA A 104 8.51 10.78 -8.94
C ALA A 104 8.39 11.68 -10.21
N SER A 105 8.49 11.11 -11.41
CA SER A 105 8.33 11.88 -12.65
C SER A 105 6.90 12.43 -12.78
N CYS A 106 5.90 11.67 -12.34
CA CYS A 106 4.49 12.07 -12.41
C CYS A 106 3.98 12.63 -11.08
N HIS A 107 4.15 11.90 -9.97
CA HIS A 107 3.47 12.21 -8.71
C HIS A 107 4.17 13.27 -7.86
N LEU A 108 5.51 13.37 -7.95
CA LEU A 108 6.28 14.38 -7.22
C LEU A 108 6.42 15.66 -8.04
N THR A 109 6.91 15.53 -9.28
CA THR A 109 7.22 16.69 -10.13
C THR A 109 5.96 17.33 -10.72
N ASN A 110 4.92 16.53 -10.97
CA ASN A 110 3.69 16.97 -11.65
C ASN A 110 2.42 16.68 -10.85
N GLY A 111 2.54 16.42 -9.54
CA GLY A 111 1.38 16.27 -8.65
C GLY A 111 0.47 17.52 -8.72
N GLY A 112 -0.84 17.30 -8.84
CA GLY A 112 -1.84 18.35 -9.03
C GLY A 112 -2.00 18.84 -10.46
N ARG A 113 -1.19 18.35 -11.42
CA ARG A 113 -1.36 18.64 -12.85
C ARG A 113 -2.17 17.56 -13.54
N TYR A 114 -2.71 17.89 -14.71
CA TYR A 114 -3.41 16.93 -15.55
C TYR A 114 -2.45 16.22 -16.52
N PHE A 115 -2.61 14.91 -16.64
CA PHE A 115 -2.10 14.13 -17.75
C PHE A 115 -3.30 13.66 -18.58
N ARG A 116 -3.52 14.32 -19.73
CA ARG A 116 -4.78 14.21 -20.49
C ARG A 116 -5.97 14.56 -19.60
N ASP A 117 -6.89 13.64 -19.38
CA ASP A 117 -8.10 13.81 -18.59
C ASP A 117 -7.97 13.30 -17.14
N GLU A 118 -6.77 12.89 -16.73
CA GLU A 118 -6.50 12.38 -15.39
C GLU A 118 -5.72 13.39 -14.54
N LEU A 119 -6.24 13.69 -13.35
CA LEU A 119 -5.52 14.50 -12.35
C LEU A 119 -4.44 13.64 -11.69
N LEU A 120 -3.18 14.02 -11.85
CA LEU A 120 -2.08 13.34 -11.18
C LEU A 120 -2.15 13.64 -9.68
N SER A 121 -2.45 12.62 -8.88
CA SER A 121 -2.41 12.76 -7.42
C SER A 121 -0.99 13.10 -6.94
N PRO A 122 -0.85 13.94 -5.91
CA PRO A 122 0.46 14.29 -5.33
C PRO A 122 1.04 13.11 -4.55
N THR A 123 2.36 12.99 -4.48
CA THR A 123 3.04 11.93 -3.70
C THR A 123 2.60 11.87 -2.24
N ILE A 124 2.52 13.03 -1.58
CA ILE A 124 2.14 13.11 -0.15
C ILE A 124 0.63 12.94 -0.03
N GLY A 125 0.18 12.07 0.87
CA GLY A 125 -1.23 11.81 1.12
C GLY A 125 -1.90 10.83 0.16
N GLN A 126 -1.17 10.24 -0.78
CA GLN A 126 -1.71 9.16 -1.61
C GLN A 126 -1.99 7.89 -0.79
N ALA A 127 -1.05 7.49 0.08
CA ALA A 127 -1.10 6.20 0.76
C ALA A 127 -2.24 6.08 1.79
N VAL A 128 -2.75 7.20 2.32
CA VAL A 128 -3.76 7.20 3.41
C VAL A 128 -5.14 6.76 2.97
N HIS A 129 -5.40 6.70 1.65
CA HIS A 129 -6.74 6.51 1.13
C HIS A 129 -6.95 5.23 0.32
N PHE A 130 -5.97 4.32 0.34
CA PHE A 130 -6.10 3.01 -0.30
C PHE A 130 -6.68 1.97 0.68
N PRO A 131 -7.43 0.95 0.21
CA PRO A 131 -7.87 0.74 -1.17
C PRO A 131 -8.75 1.86 -1.73
N VAL A 132 -8.78 2.03 -3.05
CA VAL A 132 -9.64 3.04 -3.72
C VAL A 132 -10.78 2.35 -4.46
N PHE A 133 -11.98 2.93 -4.37
CA PHE A 133 -13.13 2.48 -5.13
C PHE A 133 -13.08 3.10 -6.53
N ARG A 134 -12.58 2.33 -7.50
CA ARG A 134 -12.27 2.83 -8.84
C ARG A 134 -13.45 2.65 -9.78
N GLY A 135 -13.86 3.74 -10.44
CA GLY A 135 -14.97 3.72 -11.41
C GLY A 135 -16.34 3.38 -10.81
N GLY A 136 -16.41 3.15 -9.50
CA GLY A 136 -17.62 2.64 -8.85
C GLY A 136 -17.81 1.13 -8.95
N GLU A 137 -16.78 0.38 -9.32
CA GLU A 137 -16.90 -1.06 -9.59
C GLU A 137 -16.12 -1.91 -8.58
N ARG A 138 -14.85 -1.59 -8.36
CA ARG A 138 -13.89 -2.48 -7.67
C ARG A 138 -12.95 -1.74 -6.74
N LEU A 139 -12.50 -2.43 -5.68
CA LEU A 139 -11.60 -1.89 -4.67
C LEU A 139 -10.16 -2.30 -4.96
N TYR A 140 -9.34 -1.32 -5.32
CA TYR A 140 -7.93 -1.56 -5.68
C TYR A 140 -7.01 -1.18 -4.53
N THR A 141 -6.19 -2.13 -4.07
CA THR A 141 -5.16 -1.87 -3.07
C THR A 141 -4.01 -1.03 -3.65
N LEU A 142 -3.16 -0.52 -2.78
CA LEU A 142 -2.02 0.30 -3.18
C LEU A 142 -1.01 -0.47 -4.05
N GLN A 143 -0.78 -1.76 -3.78
CA GLN A 143 0.12 -2.57 -4.62
C GLN A 143 -0.46 -2.87 -5.99
N MET A 144 -1.78 -3.13 -6.10
CA MET A 144 -2.43 -3.23 -7.41
C MET A 144 -2.23 -1.93 -8.22
N ARG A 145 -2.30 -0.76 -7.56
CA ARG A 145 -2.04 0.53 -8.20
C ARG A 145 -0.59 0.69 -8.67
N TYR A 146 0.39 0.18 -7.91
CA TYR A 146 1.78 0.14 -8.36
C TYR A 146 1.95 -0.69 -9.61
N GLN A 147 1.40 -1.90 -9.64
CA GLN A 147 1.51 -2.77 -10.82
C GLN A 147 0.92 -2.11 -12.07
N ARG A 148 -0.28 -1.50 -11.96
CA ARG A 148 -0.89 -0.74 -13.06
C ARG A 148 -0.06 0.48 -13.48
N CYS A 149 0.61 1.14 -12.55
CA CYS A 149 1.53 2.24 -12.87
C CYS A 149 2.74 1.74 -13.67
N MET A 150 3.34 0.63 -13.24
CA MET A 150 4.49 0.00 -13.91
C MET A 150 4.11 -0.47 -15.33
N GLU A 151 2.97 -1.13 -15.47
CA GLU A 151 2.41 -1.52 -16.78
C GLU A 151 2.22 -0.31 -17.70
N ALA A 152 1.65 0.79 -17.18
CA ALA A 152 1.39 2.00 -17.95
C ALA A 152 2.68 2.68 -18.45
N VAL A 153 3.82 2.47 -17.77
CA VAL A 153 5.12 2.96 -18.24
C VAL A 153 5.88 1.97 -19.13
N GLY A 154 5.25 0.86 -19.51
CA GLY A 154 5.83 -0.20 -20.33
C GLY A 154 6.87 -1.04 -19.58
N ALA A 155 6.73 -1.20 -18.26
CA ALA A 155 7.55 -2.07 -17.44
C ALA A 155 6.81 -3.38 -17.11
N VAL A 156 7.56 -4.46 -16.88
CA VAL A 156 7.03 -5.65 -16.23
C VAL A 156 6.88 -5.34 -14.74
N PRO A 157 5.67 -5.43 -14.16
CA PRO A 157 5.46 -5.11 -12.75
C PRO A 157 6.13 -6.14 -11.84
N PHE A 158 6.62 -5.68 -10.69
CA PHE A 158 6.98 -6.59 -9.60
C PHE A 158 5.73 -7.27 -9.05
N GLU A 159 5.87 -8.48 -8.49
CA GLU A 159 4.76 -9.20 -7.87
C GLU A 159 4.25 -8.48 -6.62
N SER A 160 2.92 -8.48 -6.42
CA SER A 160 2.33 -7.99 -5.18
C SER A 160 2.69 -8.91 -4.01
N GLY A 161 3.04 -8.32 -2.88
CA GLY A 161 3.63 -9.01 -1.73
C GLY A 161 5.13 -9.25 -1.84
N SER A 162 5.77 -8.91 -2.97
CA SER A 162 7.22 -9.01 -3.12
C SER A 162 7.96 -7.98 -2.25
N GLU A 163 9.21 -8.28 -1.89
CA GLU A 163 10.03 -7.35 -1.11
C GLU A 163 10.16 -5.97 -1.77
N ALA A 164 10.24 -5.93 -3.10
CA ALA A 164 10.33 -4.68 -3.85
C ALA A 164 9.09 -3.78 -3.63
N LEU A 165 7.88 -4.34 -3.77
CA LEU A 165 6.65 -3.57 -3.57
C LEU A 165 6.37 -3.28 -2.10
N ASN A 166 6.72 -4.18 -1.18
CA ASN A 166 6.57 -3.93 0.26
C ASN A 166 7.46 -2.78 0.71
N ASN A 167 8.72 -2.75 0.26
CA ASN A 167 9.65 -1.65 0.56
C ASN A 167 9.17 -0.33 -0.08
N LEU A 168 8.66 -0.37 -1.32
CA LEU A 168 8.06 0.79 -1.97
C LEU A 168 6.86 1.33 -1.18
N GLU A 169 5.97 0.46 -0.73
CA GLU A 169 4.82 0.82 0.09
C GLU A 169 5.22 1.43 1.43
N TYR A 170 6.28 0.90 2.06
CA TYR A 170 6.82 1.40 3.30
C TYR A 170 7.34 2.84 3.16
N PHE A 171 8.16 3.10 2.14
CA PHE A 171 8.62 4.44 1.81
C PHE A 171 7.45 5.37 1.50
N HIS A 172 6.54 4.96 0.62
CA HIS A 172 5.44 5.80 0.16
C HIS A 172 4.45 6.14 1.30
N SER A 173 4.18 5.19 2.19
CA SER A 173 3.33 5.40 3.36
C SER A 173 3.99 6.34 4.36
N TYR A 174 5.32 6.22 4.58
CA TYR A 174 6.06 7.14 5.46
C TYR A 174 5.94 8.61 5.03
N LEU A 175 5.91 8.89 3.72
CA LEU A 175 5.71 10.25 3.21
C LEU A 175 4.36 10.87 3.59
N SER A 176 3.40 10.05 4.00
CA SER A 176 2.06 10.48 4.40
C SER A 176 1.86 10.46 5.93
N ASN A 177 2.93 10.30 6.71
CA ASN A 177 2.86 10.35 8.17
C ASN A 177 2.21 11.65 8.67
N GLY A 178 1.37 11.54 9.70
CA GLY A 178 0.62 12.65 10.29
C GLY A 178 -0.65 13.04 9.54
N LEU A 179 -0.96 12.40 8.41
CA LEU A 179 -2.23 12.59 7.69
C LEU A 179 -3.28 11.55 8.15
N PRO A 180 -4.57 11.93 8.22
CA PRO A 180 -5.64 11.02 8.61
C PRO A 180 -5.91 9.97 7.51
N LEU A 181 -6.12 8.74 7.93
CA LEU A 181 -6.58 7.65 7.07
C LEU A 181 -8.02 7.88 6.64
N GLN A 182 -8.31 7.58 5.38
CA GLN A 182 -9.67 7.55 4.84
C GLN A 182 -9.74 6.50 3.73
N SER A 183 -10.08 5.27 4.09
CA SER A 183 -10.16 4.15 3.17
C SER A 183 -11.27 4.29 2.13
N SER A 184 -11.13 3.57 1.02
CA SER A 184 -12.20 3.31 0.03
C SER A 184 -12.77 4.55 -0.66
N VAL A 185 -11.98 5.62 -0.74
CA VAL A 185 -12.40 6.84 -1.44
C VAL A 185 -12.67 6.55 -2.92
N TYR A 186 -13.69 7.22 -3.47
CA TYR A 186 -13.96 7.18 -4.89
C TYR A 186 -12.81 7.81 -5.68
N ARG A 187 -12.39 7.10 -6.73
CA ARG A 187 -11.47 7.59 -7.77
C ARG A 187 -12.00 7.14 -9.13
N ARG A 188 -11.72 7.93 -10.16
CA ARG A 188 -12.15 7.63 -11.53
C ARG A 188 -11.47 6.38 -12.10
#